data_AF-A0A7L2GPP1-F1
#
_entry.id   AF-A0A7L2GPP1-F1
#
_cell.length_a   1.000
_cell.length_b   1.000
_cell.length_c   1.000
_cell.angle_alpha   90.00
_cell.angle_beta   90.00
_cell.angle_gamma   90.00
#
_symmetry.space_group_name_H-M   'P 1'
#
loop_
_entity.id
_entity.type
_entity.pdbx_description
1 polymer ?
#
loop_
_entity_poly.entity_id
_entity_poly.type
_entity_poly.pdbx_seq_one_letter_code
_entity_poly.pdbx_strand_id
1 'polypeptide(L)'
;PVVVMDIQDCFFSIPLHHKDHHRFAFSVPTTNLEEPDKRYQWKVLPQGMKNSPTICQYVVAQVLSPVRAHFPEAVIIHAILSII
;
A
#
# COMPACT_ATOMS: atom_id res chain seq x y z
N PRO A 1 -22.33 17.31 1.62
CA PRO A 1 -22.15 16.35 0.52
C PRO A 1 -21.10 15.31 0.95
N VAL A 2 -21.28 14.03 0.60
CA VAL A 2 -20.32 12.97 0.93
C VAL A 2 -19.57 12.61 -0.35
N VAL A 3 -18.25 12.50 -0.27
CA VAL A 3 -17.38 12.09 -1.37
C VAL A 3 -16.64 10.85 -0.91
N VAL A 4 -16.53 9.84 -1.76
CA VAL A 4 -15.75 8.63 -1.46
C VAL A 4 -14.62 8.54 -2.47
N MET A 5 -13.40 8.41 -1.99
CA MET A 5 -12.19 8.22 -2.80
C MET A 5 -11.60 6.85 -2.52
N ASP A 6 -11.40 6.07 -3.58
CA ASP A 6 -10.71 4.79 -3.51
C ASP A 6 -9.19 5.02 -3.43
N ILE A 7 -8.52 4.30 -2.53
CA ILE A 7 -7.07 4.34 -2.32
C ILE A 7 -6.45 2.94 -2.30
N GLN A 8 -7.11 1.94 -2.89
CA GLN A 8 -6.58 0.57 -3.01
C GLN A 8 -5.16 0.51 -3.60
N ASP A 9 -4.82 1.44 -4.49
CA ASP A 9 -3.49 1.50 -5.10
C ASP A 9 -2.45 2.24 -4.24
N CYS A 10 -2.81 2.70 -3.02
CA CYS A 10 -1.86 3.36 -2.10
C CYS A 10 -0.66 2.47 -1.79
N PHE A 11 -0.88 1.15 -1.67
CA PHE A 11 0.17 0.20 -1.30
C PHE A 11 1.29 0.17 -2.34
N PHE A 12 0.94 0.30 -3.63
CA PHE A 12 1.91 0.32 -4.72
C PHE A 12 2.69 1.63 -4.82
N SER A 13 2.22 2.68 -4.13
CA SER A 13 2.89 3.98 -4.09
C SER A 13 3.84 4.13 -2.90
N ILE A 14 3.80 3.21 -1.92
CA ILE A 14 4.63 3.29 -0.71
C ILE A 14 5.86 2.38 -0.89
N PRO A 15 7.09 2.94 -0.92
CA PRO A 15 8.29 2.15 -1.11
C PRO A 15 8.55 1.25 0.11
N LEU A 16 8.90 0.01 -0.17
CA LEU A 16 9.38 -0.90 0.86
C LEU A 16 10.85 -0.59 1.15
N HIS A 17 11.24 -0.66 2.42
CA HIS A 17 12.62 -0.43 2.81
C HIS A 17 13.56 -1.46 2.17
N HIS A 18 14.69 -1.01 1.61
CA HIS A 18 15.59 -1.84 0.78
C HIS A 18 16.10 -3.09 1.50
N LYS A 19 16.36 -2.99 2.82
CA LYS A 19 16.82 -4.14 3.61
C LYS A 19 15.75 -5.22 3.74
N ASP A 20 14.49 -4.94 3.45
CA ASP A 20 13.40 -5.91 3.58
C ASP A 20 13.02 -6.57 2.24
N HIS A 21 13.48 -6.06 1.09
CA HIS A 21 13.14 -6.58 -0.25
C HIS A 21 13.39 -8.09 -0.37
N HIS A 22 14.52 -8.58 0.17
CA HIS A 22 14.88 -9.99 0.12
C HIS A 22 13.95 -10.89 0.95
N ARG A 23 13.35 -10.36 2.03
CA ARG A 23 12.42 -11.09 2.92
C ARG A 23 11.06 -11.29 2.25
N PHE A 24 10.72 -10.39 1.35
CA PHE A 24 9.48 -10.43 0.56
C PHE A 24 9.77 -10.88 -0.88
N ALA A 25 10.71 -11.81 -1.06
CA ALA A 25 10.92 -12.47 -2.34
C ALA A 25 9.88 -13.59 -2.54
N PHE A 26 9.38 -13.76 -3.77
CA PHE A 26 8.48 -14.85 -4.14
C PHE A 26 8.92 -15.50 -5.46
N SER A 27 8.52 -16.75 -5.66
CA SER A 27 8.77 -17.50 -6.89
C SER A 27 7.48 -17.63 -7.68
N VAL A 28 7.56 -17.40 -8.99
CA VAL A 28 6.48 -17.66 -9.93
C VAL A 28 6.82 -18.95 -10.68
N PRO A 29 5.98 -20.00 -10.56
CA PRO A 29 6.22 -21.25 -11.25
C PRO A 29 6.08 -21.06 -12.75
N THR A 30 6.83 -21.83 -13.52
CA THR A 30 6.75 -21.85 -14.97
C THR A 30 5.72 -22.88 -15.44
N THR A 31 5.13 -22.65 -16.61
CA THR A 31 4.19 -23.61 -17.19
C THR A 31 4.90 -24.95 -17.42
N ASN A 32 4.33 -26.03 -16.91
CA ASN A 32 4.86 -27.40 -17.02
C ASN A 32 6.32 -27.58 -16.56
N LEU A 33 6.86 -26.70 -15.72
CA LEU A 33 8.26 -26.73 -15.28
C LEU A 33 9.28 -26.63 -16.44
N GLU A 34 8.90 -25.99 -17.55
CA GLU A 34 9.74 -25.86 -18.75
C GLU A 34 11.02 -25.04 -18.50
N GLU A 35 10.98 -24.12 -17.55
CA GLU A 35 12.13 -23.32 -17.09
C GLU A 35 12.20 -23.32 -15.56
N PRO A 36 13.37 -23.03 -14.94
CA PRO A 36 13.44 -22.78 -13.51
C PRO A 36 12.51 -21.64 -13.07
N ASP A 37 11.93 -21.76 -11.87
CA ASP A 37 11.05 -20.75 -11.30
C ASP A 37 11.68 -19.35 -11.29
N LYS A 38 10.90 -18.36 -11.70
CA LYS A 38 11.35 -16.97 -11.74
C LYS A 38 11.16 -16.34 -10.37
N ARG A 39 12.24 -15.82 -9.79
CA ARG A 39 12.23 -15.18 -8.45
C ARG A 39 12.12 -13.66 -8.56
N TYR A 40 11.13 -13.10 -7.88
CA TYR A 40 10.85 -11.66 -7.82
C TYR A 40 10.94 -11.15 -6.38
N GLN A 41 11.10 -9.85 -6.21
CA GLN A 41 11.13 -9.17 -4.91
C GLN A 41 10.17 -7.99 -4.93
N TRP A 42 9.42 -7.82 -3.85
CA TRP A 42 8.59 -6.63 -3.67
C TRP A 42 9.46 -5.38 -3.47
N LYS A 43 9.19 -4.33 -4.26
CA LYS A 43 9.81 -3.00 -4.12
C LYS A 43 8.96 -2.02 -3.31
N VAL A 44 7.68 -2.32 -3.20
CA VAL A 44 6.62 -1.50 -2.58
C VAL A 44 5.86 -2.37 -1.59
N LEU A 45 4.98 -1.77 -0.78
CA LEU A 45 4.22 -2.54 0.21
C LEU A 45 3.39 -3.66 -0.46
N PRO A 46 3.62 -4.94 -0.10
CA PRO A 46 2.79 -6.01 -0.62
C PRO A 46 1.39 -5.96 0.02
N GLN A 47 0.37 -6.18 -0.81
CA GLN A 47 -0.99 -6.44 -0.33
C GLN A 47 -0.99 -7.79 0.41
N GLY A 48 -1.69 -7.86 1.55
CA GLY A 48 -1.75 -9.06 2.40
C GLY A 48 -0.65 -9.17 3.46
N MET A 49 0.37 -8.31 3.49
CA MET A 49 1.25 -8.22 4.66
C MET A 49 0.48 -7.60 5.83
N LYS A 50 0.52 -8.26 7.00
CA LYS A 50 -0.21 -7.87 8.22
C LYS A 50 -0.03 -6.40 8.61
N ASN A 51 1.17 -5.86 8.42
CA ASN A 51 1.50 -4.49 8.80
C ASN A 51 1.26 -3.45 7.67
N SER A 52 0.99 -3.89 6.44
CA SER A 52 0.74 -2.99 5.31
C SER A 52 -0.41 -2.00 5.59
N PRO A 53 -1.56 -2.41 6.15
CA PRO A 53 -2.66 -1.49 6.45
C PRO A 53 -2.25 -0.37 7.40
N THR A 54 -1.52 -0.68 8.47
CA THR A 54 -1.03 0.31 9.43
C THR A 54 -0.04 1.29 8.80
N ILE A 55 0.85 0.81 7.93
CA ILE A 55 1.81 1.68 7.23
C ILE A 55 1.08 2.59 6.23
N CYS A 56 0.13 2.08 5.42
CA CYS A 56 -0.65 2.96 4.53
C CYS A 56 -1.49 3.95 5.33
N GLN A 57 -2.10 3.56 6.46
CA GLN A 57 -2.79 4.49 7.37
C GLN A 57 -1.91 5.64 7.85
N TYR A 58 -0.70 5.33 8.29
CA TYR A 58 0.25 6.35 8.71
C TYR A 58 0.62 7.30 7.57
N VAL A 59 0.98 6.76 6.40
CA VAL A 59 1.37 7.58 5.24
C VAL A 59 0.21 8.46 4.75
N VAL A 60 -0.99 7.90 4.61
CA VAL A 60 -2.19 8.65 4.20
C VAL A 60 -2.52 9.75 5.21
N ALA A 61 -2.39 9.49 6.52
CA ALA A 61 -2.60 10.51 7.54
C ALA A 61 -1.59 11.67 7.40
N GLN A 62 -0.33 11.39 7.08
CA GLN A 62 0.68 12.42 6.81
C GLN A 62 0.32 13.24 5.57
N VAL A 63 -0.06 12.59 4.47
CA VAL A 63 -0.44 13.25 3.20
C VAL A 63 -1.70 14.12 3.36
N LEU A 64 -2.66 13.69 4.19
CA LEU A 64 -3.90 14.43 4.46
C LEU A 64 -3.74 15.55 5.49
N SER A 65 -2.62 15.62 6.22
CA SER A 65 -2.37 16.66 7.24
C SER A 65 -2.60 18.10 6.71
N PRO A 66 -2.01 18.52 5.58
CA PRO A 66 -2.26 19.86 5.03
C PRO A 66 -3.72 20.08 4.58
N VAL A 67 -4.39 19.03 4.08
CA VAL A 67 -5.80 19.11 3.67
C VAL A 67 -6.69 19.36 4.89
N ARG A 68 -6.45 18.66 5.99
CA ARG A 68 -7.16 18.88 7.27
C ARG A 68 -6.94 20.27 7.82
N ALA A 69 -5.72 20.80 7.71
CA ALA A 69 -5.41 22.15 8.15
C ALA A 69 -6.12 23.23 7.31
N HIS A 70 -6.28 22.99 6.01
CA HIS A 70 -6.98 23.90 5.11
C HIS A 70 -8.51 23.83 5.24
N PHE A 71 -9.05 22.66 5.59
CA PHE A 71 -10.49 22.43 5.75
C PHE A 71 -10.82 21.90 7.16
N PRO A 72 -10.81 22.76 8.20
CA PRO A 72 -10.97 22.34 9.60
C PRO A 72 -12.35 21.76 9.92
N GLU A 73 -13.39 22.18 9.18
CA GLU A 73 -14.76 21.69 9.35
C GLU A 73 -15.02 20.37 8.60
N ALA A 74 -14.06 19.90 7.78
CA ALA A 74 -14.23 18.67 7.02
C ALA A 74 -13.93 17.44 7.89
N VAL A 75 -14.87 16.50 7.92
CA VAL A 75 -14.68 15.19 8.55
C VAL A 75 -14.11 14.24 7.50
N ILE A 76 -12.83 13.88 7.66
CA ILE A 76 -12.14 12.93 6.77
C ILE A 76 -11.92 11.61 7.52
N ILE A 77 -12.51 10.53 7.02
CA ILE A 77 -12.42 9.18 7.60
C ILE A 77 -11.56 8.31 6.68
N HIS A 78 -10.53 7.68 7.23
CA HIS A 78 -9.72 6.70 6.51
C HIS A 78 -10.14 5.29 6.92
N ALA A 79 -10.77 4.56 5.99
CA ALA A 79 -11.04 3.14 6.07
C ALA A 79 -9.90 2.33 5.41
N ILE A 80 -9.95 1.00 5.46
CA ILE A 80 -8.82 0.13 5.04
C ILE A 80 -8.34 0.45 3.61
N LEU A 81 -9.27 0.74 2.69
CA LEU A 81 -9.01 0.91 1.27
C LEU A 81 -9.66 2.18 0.68
N SER A 82 -10.26 3.02 1.51
CA SER A 82 -11.04 4.17 1.05
C SER A 82 -10.99 5.34 2.03
N ILE A 83 -11.15 6.54 1.49
CA ILE A 83 -11.33 7.78 2.25
C ILE A 83 -12.75 8.28 1.99
N ILE A 84 -13.43 8.71 3.05
CA ILE A 84 -14.75 9.34 3.03
C ILE A 84 -14.63 10.76 3.59
#